data_AF-A0A3A8YP23-F1
#
_entry.id   AF-A0A3A8YP23-F1
#
_cell.length_a   1.000
_cell.length_b   1.000
_cell.length_c   1.000
_cell.angle_alpha   90.00
_cell.angle_beta   90.00
_cell.angle_gamma   90.00
#
_symmetry.space_group_name_H-M   'P 1'
#
loop_
_entity.id
_entity.type
_entity.pdbx_description
1 polymer ?
#
loop_
_entity_poly.entity_id
_entity_poly.type
_entity_poly.pdbx_seq_one_letter_code
_entity_poly.pdbx_strand_id
1 'polypeptide(L)'
;MFREIEEVEWDDRFNIGVGSVDKAHQRLFSIVHKMINYSDNEKKSRWVCEEGIKFLKSYTIQHFEDEEKYMRDAGYSGYAMHKRLHDIFRDKTVPALEKRLVESDYSEEEMEHFLGFCLGWLTGHIMIEDRALTGKIVKRTQGVLPENTAAALENVLIHSVGEVFGLDIELISEQYAKEAFADSLIFRMTYRSDEGRQLAVYFVLEERLVLSTVGKMMGMEFRQVDNMVISAAKQISWMLMDRMNACVTLLQKYKPYEEDVLTKEELDREFQTGRPYYSLLFDTGIGYFAFCIKQG
;
A
#
# COMPACT_ATOMS: atom_id res chain seq x y z
N MET A 1 -15.34 -20.06 -24.80
CA MET A 1 -13.87 -20.18 -24.93
C MET A 1 -13.31 -19.76 -23.59
N PHE A 2 -12.78 -20.71 -22.80
CA PHE A 2 -12.09 -20.37 -21.55
C PHE A 2 -10.83 -19.62 -21.96
N ARG A 3 -10.59 -18.41 -21.44
CA ARG A 3 -9.23 -17.86 -21.46
C ARG A 3 -8.37 -18.89 -20.72
N GLU A 4 -7.35 -19.42 -21.40
CA GLU A 4 -6.27 -20.09 -20.69
C GLU A 4 -5.79 -19.12 -19.61
N ILE A 5 -5.66 -19.64 -18.38
CA ILE A 5 -5.13 -18.88 -17.26
C ILE A 5 -3.67 -18.64 -17.66
N GLU A 6 -3.35 -17.47 -18.23
CA GLU A 6 -1.96 -17.04 -18.28
C GLU A 6 -1.48 -17.04 -16.84
N GLU A 7 -0.49 -17.90 -16.56
CA GLU A 7 0.21 -17.92 -15.30
C GLU A 7 0.74 -16.51 -15.09
N VAL A 8 0.21 -15.80 -14.10
CA VAL A 8 0.67 -14.45 -13.82
C VAL A 8 2.17 -14.53 -13.55
N GLU A 9 2.95 -13.73 -14.29
CA GLU A 9 4.40 -13.67 -14.11
C GLU A 9 4.69 -13.23 -12.67
N TRP A 10 5.25 -14.15 -11.89
CA TRP A 10 5.69 -13.85 -10.54
C TRP A 10 6.81 -12.82 -10.59
N ASP A 11 6.61 -11.71 -9.89
CA ASP A 11 7.66 -10.72 -9.74
C ASP A 11 8.63 -11.16 -8.64
N ASP A 12 9.85 -11.51 -9.04
CA ASP A 12 10.90 -11.98 -8.13
C ASP A 12 11.25 -10.99 -7.01
N ARG A 13 10.84 -9.71 -7.12
CA ARG A 13 10.97 -8.74 -6.04
C ARG A 13 10.20 -9.15 -4.79
N PHE A 14 9.11 -9.90 -4.91
CA PHE A 14 8.36 -10.40 -3.76
C PHE A 14 9.03 -11.61 -3.07
N ASN A 15 10.12 -12.14 -3.62
CA ASN A 15 10.94 -13.13 -2.93
C ASN A 15 11.75 -12.46 -1.82
N ILE A 16 11.52 -12.89 -0.59
CA ILE A 16 12.31 -12.48 0.58
C ILE A 16 13.52 -13.41 0.75
N GLY A 17 13.51 -14.59 0.10
CA GLY A 17 14.58 -15.57 0.17
C GLY A 17 14.38 -16.62 1.27
N VAL A 18 13.16 -16.71 1.80
CA VAL A 18 12.71 -17.79 2.68
C VAL A 18 11.77 -18.65 1.86
N GLY A 19 12.29 -19.72 1.26
CA GLY A 19 11.58 -20.43 0.18
C GLY A 19 10.20 -21.01 0.51
N SER A 20 9.88 -21.27 1.79
CA SER A 20 8.52 -21.64 2.20
C SER A 20 7.57 -20.44 2.21
N VAL A 21 8.06 -19.27 2.64
CA VAL A 21 7.31 -18.01 2.68
C VAL A 21 7.11 -17.47 1.26
N ASP A 22 8.16 -17.49 0.42
CA ASP A 22 8.07 -17.07 -0.99
C ASP A 22 7.01 -17.87 -1.76
N LYS A 23 6.93 -19.18 -1.53
CA LYS A 23 5.88 -20.05 -2.13
C LYS A 23 4.48 -19.71 -1.60
N ALA A 24 4.36 -19.34 -0.32
CA ALA A 24 3.10 -18.91 0.24
C ALA A 24 2.63 -17.59 -0.38
N HIS A 25 3.54 -16.63 -0.59
CA HIS A 25 3.23 -15.37 -1.28
C HIS A 25 2.76 -15.62 -2.72
N GLN A 26 3.51 -16.42 -3.49
CA GLN A 26 3.11 -16.82 -4.85
C GLN A 26 1.70 -17.39 -4.88
N ARG A 27 1.37 -18.25 -3.89
CA ARG A 27 0.04 -18.83 -3.80
C ARG A 27 -1.01 -17.79 -3.46
N LEU A 28 -0.77 -16.87 -2.52
CA LEU A 28 -1.69 -15.79 -2.17
C LEU A 28 -1.99 -14.89 -3.37
N PHE A 29 -0.97 -14.44 -4.10
CA PHE A 29 -1.15 -13.67 -5.33
C PHE A 29 -1.95 -14.46 -6.37
N SER A 30 -1.67 -15.76 -6.56
CA SER A 30 -2.45 -16.60 -7.47
C SER A 30 -3.94 -16.66 -7.12
N ILE A 31 -4.29 -16.61 -5.83
CA ILE A 31 -5.70 -16.58 -5.37
C ILE A 31 -6.34 -15.27 -5.79
N VAL A 32 -5.72 -14.14 -5.44
CA VAL A 32 -6.24 -12.80 -5.74
C VAL A 32 -6.37 -12.60 -7.24
N HIS A 33 -5.36 -12.99 -8.03
CA HIS A 33 -5.41 -12.91 -9.49
C HIS A 33 -6.50 -13.77 -10.12
N LYS A 34 -6.75 -14.97 -9.59
CA LYS A 34 -7.90 -15.78 -10.05
C LYS A 34 -9.20 -15.07 -9.78
N MET A 35 -9.36 -14.46 -8.60
CA MET A 35 -10.58 -13.71 -8.28
C MET A 35 -10.80 -12.54 -9.25
N ILE A 36 -9.76 -11.78 -9.58
CA ILE A 36 -9.80 -10.69 -10.57
C ILE A 36 -10.20 -11.20 -11.96
N ASN A 37 -9.51 -12.24 -12.46
CA ASN A 37 -9.77 -12.76 -13.80
C ASN A 37 -11.18 -13.35 -13.96
N TYR A 38 -11.80 -13.79 -12.86
CA TYR A 38 -13.15 -14.34 -12.88
C TYR A 38 -14.24 -13.33 -12.50
N SER A 39 -13.91 -12.22 -11.83
CA SER A 39 -14.86 -11.14 -11.57
C SER A 39 -15.30 -10.46 -12.87
N ASP A 40 -14.43 -10.40 -13.87
CA ASP A 40 -14.73 -9.90 -15.23
C ASP A 40 -15.78 -10.75 -15.99
N ASN A 41 -16.22 -11.89 -15.43
CA ASN A 41 -17.23 -12.75 -16.03
C ASN A 41 -18.58 -12.64 -15.29
N GLU A 42 -19.47 -11.80 -15.82
CA GLU A 42 -20.80 -11.48 -15.25
C GLU A 42 -21.61 -12.70 -14.80
N LYS A 43 -21.49 -13.85 -15.48
CA LYS A 43 -22.31 -15.04 -15.18
C LYS A 43 -21.78 -15.90 -14.04
N LYS A 44 -20.56 -15.66 -13.57
CA LYS A 44 -19.88 -16.49 -12.55
C LYS A 44 -19.26 -15.69 -11.39
N SER A 45 -19.26 -14.37 -11.46
CA SER A 45 -18.62 -13.46 -10.51
C SER A 45 -18.90 -13.84 -9.05
N ARG A 46 -20.15 -13.81 -8.58
CA ARG A 46 -20.49 -14.03 -7.15
C ARG A 46 -19.92 -15.32 -6.55
N TRP A 47 -20.18 -16.47 -7.17
CA TRP A 47 -19.73 -17.75 -6.61
C TRP A 47 -18.21 -17.85 -6.58
N VAL A 48 -17.54 -17.35 -7.62
CA VAL A 48 -16.07 -17.33 -7.66
C VAL A 48 -15.51 -16.40 -6.58
N CYS A 49 -16.17 -15.28 -6.31
CA CYS A 49 -15.78 -14.37 -5.25
C CYS A 49 -15.97 -15.01 -3.87
N GLU A 50 -17.13 -15.62 -3.61
CA GLU A 50 -17.41 -16.32 -2.35
C GLU A 50 -16.38 -17.42 -2.04
N GLU A 51 -16.10 -18.29 -3.01
CA GLU A 51 -15.12 -19.35 -2.85
C GLU A 51 -13.68 -18.81 -2.80
N GLY A 52 -13.39 -17.76 -3.57
CA GLY A 52 -12.11 -17.05 -3.56
C GLY A 52 -11.80 -16.47 -2.19
N ILE A 53 -12.78 -15.80 -1.55
CA ILE A 53 -12.65 -15.21 -0.22
C ILE A 53 -12.42 -16.30 0.83
N LYS A 54 -13.16 -17.42 0.77
CA LYS A 54 -12.96 -18.56 1.67
C LYS A 54 -11.55 -19.14 1.54
N PHE A 55 -11.09 -19.32 0.31
CA PHE A 55 -9.77 -19.87 0.03
C PHE A 55 -8.66 -18.91 0.45
N LEU A 56 -8.82 -17.60 0.20
CA LEU A 56 -7.94 -16.54 0.68
C LEU A 56 -7.83 -16.63 2.21
N LYS A 57 -8.94 -16.50 2.94
CA LYS A 57 -8.97 -16.54 4.41
C LYS A 57 -8.28 -17.79 4.98
N SER A 58 -8.61 -18.96 4.44
CA SER A 58 -8.06 -20.22 4.93
C SER A 58 -6.54 -20.29 4.69
N TYR A 59 -6.09 -19.85 3.52
CA TYR A 59 -4.67 -19.89 3.17
C TYR A 59 -3.87 -18.82 3.92
N THR A 60 -4.42 -17.63 4.13
CA THR A 60 -3.77 -16.57 4.91
C THR A 60 -3.56 -16.99 6.36
N ILE A 61 -4.52 -17.69 6.98
CA ILE A 61 -4.36 -18.23 8.35
C ILE A 61 -3.15 -19.15 8.42
N GLN A 62 -3.07 -20.13 7.51
CA GLN A 62 -1.96 -21.07 7.48
C GLN A 62 -0.62 -20.37 7.26
N HIS A 63 -0.57 -19.47 6.27
CA HIS A 63 0.64 -18.71 5.97
C HIS A 63 1.13 -17.89 7.16
N PHE A 64 0.23 -17.16 7.83
CA PHE A 64 0.57 -16.37 9.02
C PHE A 64 1.06 -17.26 10.17
N GLU A 65 0.44 -18.43 10.39
CA GLU A 65 0.89 -19.35 11.43
C GLU A 65 2.30 -19.89 11.17
N ASP A 66 2.60 -20.26 9.92
CA ASP A 66 3.90 -20.76 9.49
C ASP A 66 4.99 -19.68 9.60
N GLU A 67 4.69 -18.46 9.17
CA GLU A 67 5.61 -17.32 9.26
C GLU A 67 5.82 -16.88 10.71
N GLU A 68 4.76 -16.81 11.51
CA GLU A 68 4.85 -16.52 12.94
C GLU A 68 5.67 -17.57 13.69
N LYS A 69 5.54 -18.84 13.30
CA LYS A 69 6.39 -19.90 13.82
C LYS A 69 7.86 -19.67 13.43
N TYR A 70 8.14 -19.39 12.16
CA TYR A 70 9.48 -19.07 11.69
C TYR A 70 10.09 -17.89 12.46
N MET A 71 9.34 -16.80 12.65
CA MET A 71 9.78 -15.63 13.41
C MET A 71 10.15 -15.96 14.86
N ARG A 72 9.33 -16.78 15.54
CA ARG A 72 9.60 -17.22 16.92
C ARG A 72 10.85 -18.10 17.00
N ASP A 73 10.98 -19.06 16.08
CA ASP A 73 12.13 -19.97 16.02
C ASP A 73 13.43 -19.22 15.71
N ALA A 74 13.37 -18.17 14.90
CA ALA A 74 14.50 -17.30 14.57
C ALA A 74 14.80 -16.21 15.62
N GLY A 75 13.95 -16.04 16.64
CA GLY A 75 14.11 -14.99 17.65
C GLY A 75 13.94 -13.57 17.08
N TYR A 76 13.09 -13.40 16.07
CA TYR A 76 12.89 -12.11 15.40
C TYR A 76 12.31 -11.06 16.35
N SER A 77 13.04 -9.96 16.57
CA SER A 77 12.65 -8.91 17.52
C SER A 77 11.36 -8.16 17.14
N GLY A 78 11.00 -8.15 15.84
CA GLY A 78 9.80 -7.50 15.33
C GLY A 78 8.51 -8.34 15.46
N TYR A 79 8.60 -9.58 15.96
CA TYR A 79 7.51 -10.55 15.96
C TYR A 79 6.18 -10.00 16.52
N ALA A 80 6.21 -9.34 17.68
CA ALA A 80 4.98 -8.88 18.33
C ALA A 80 4.19 -7.87 17.49
N MET A 81 4.89 -7.00 16.76
CA MET A 81 4.24 -6.03 15.87
C MET A 81 3.75 -6.71 14.60
N HIS A 82 4.57 -7.53 13.97
CA HIS A 82 4.22 -8.22 12.73
C HIS A 82 2.99 -9.12 12.96
N LYS A 83 2.97 -9.90 14.05
CA LYS A 83 1.78 -10.68 14.45
C LYS A 83 0.53 -9.81 14.63
N ARG A 84 0.67 -8.60 15.18
CA ARG A 84 -0.47 -7.70 15.34
C ARG A 84 -1.05 -7.28 13.98
N LEU A 85 -0.21 -7.10 12.96
CA LEU A 85 -0.68 -6.82 11.59
C LEU A 85 -1.45 -8.01 11.03
N HIS A 86 -0.94 -9.24 11.20
CA HIS A 86 -1.64 -10.47 10.84
C HIS A 86 -3.00 -10.59 11.53
N ASP A 87 -3.03 -10.39 12.85
CA ASP A 87 -4.25 -10.50 13.65
C ASP A 87 -5.28 -9.43 13.23
N ILE A 88 -4.86 -8.20 12.93
CA ILE A 88 -5.76 -7.15 12.42
C ILE A 88 -6.32 -7.54 11.05
N PHE A 89 -5.47 -8.00 10.12
CA PHE A 89 -5.89 -8.39 8.79
C PHE A 89 -6.92 -9.53 8.84
N ARG A 90 -6.60 -10.59 9.60
CA ARG A 90 -7.43 -11.79 9.77
C ARG A 90 -8.74 -11.51 10.51
N ASP A 91 -8.68 -10.86 11.65
CA ASP A 91 -9.82 -10.81 12.59
C ASP A 91 -10.70 -9.57 12.40
N LYS A 92 -10.20 -8.52 11.73
CA LYS A 92 -10.93 -7.26 11.58
C LYS A 92 -11.12 -6.89 10.12
N THR A 93 -10.03 -6.77 9.37
CA THR A 93 -10.06 -6.16 8.04
C THR A 93 -10.81 -7.03 7.03
N VAL A 94 -10.39 -8.29 6.84
CA VAL A 94 -11.04 -9.19 5.88
C VAL A 94 -12.52 -9.43 6.24
N PRO A 95 -12.91 -9.69 7.51
CA PRO A 95 -14.31 -9.82 7.88
C PRO A 95 -15.15 -8.55 7.61
N ALA A 96 -14.58 -7.36 7.82
CA ALA A 96 -15.28 -6.10 7.55
C ALA A 96 -15.51 -5.88 6.04
N LEU A 97 -14.52 -6.19 5.20
CA LEU A 97 -14.65 -6.10 3.75
C LEU A 97 -15.62 -7.16 3.19
N GLU A 98 -15.55 -8.39 3.69
CA GLU A 98 -16.49 -9.46 3.34
C GLU A 98 -17.93 -9.09 3.72
N LYS A 99 -18.13 -8.44 4.86
CA LYS A 99 -19.44 -7.94 5.26
C LYS A 99 -20.01 -6.91 4.25
N ARG A 100 -19.19 -5.96 3.80
CA ARG A 100 -19.61 -4.96 2.78
C ARG A 100 -19.96 -5.62 1.44
N LEU A 101 -19.20 -6.64 1.04
CA LEU A 101 -19.51 -7.44 -0.14
C LEU A 101 -20.88 -8.11 -0.01
N VAL A 102 -21.16 -8.75 1.12
CA VAL A 102 -22.47 -9.40 1.35
C VAL A 102 -23.61 -8.37 1.38
N GLU A 103 -23.41 -7.21 2.03
CA GLU A 103 -24.43 -6.16 2.14
C GLU A 103 -24.74 -5.48 0.80
N SER A 104 -23.76 -5.41 -0.11
CA SER A 104 -23.94 -4.87 -1.46
C SER A 104 -24.36 -5.90 -2.51
N ASP A 105 -24.63 -7.15 -2.09
CA ASP A 105 -24.86 -8.29 -2.98
C ASP A 105 -23.74 -8.49 -4.03
N TYR A 106 -22.49 -8.31 -3.59
CA TYR A 106 -21.28 -8.41 -4.41
C TYR A 106 -21.29 -7.45 -5.61
N SER A 107 -21.67 -6.20 -5.36
CA SER A 107 -21.55 -5.13 -6.36
C SER A 107 -20.12 -5.05 -6.92
N GLU A 108 -20.00 -4.65 -8.18
CA GLU A 108 -18.71 -4.49 -8.87
C GLU A 108 -17.77 -3.55 -8.09
N GLU A 109 -18.29 -2.42 -7.62
CA GLU A 109 -17.53 -1.44 -6.81
C GLU A 109 -16.93 -2.05 -5.53
N GLU A 110 -17.73 -2.78 -4.75
CA GLU A 110 -17.24 -3.41 -3.51
C GLU A 110 -16.28 -4.58 -3.81
N MET A 111 -16.47 -5.27 -4.93
CA MET A 111 -15.56 -6.31 -5.42
C MET A 111 -14.21 -5.74 -5.81
N GLU A 112 -14.19 -4.69 -6.63
CA GLU A 112 -12.97 -3.97 -7.01
C GLU A 112 -12.24 -3.44 -5.78
N HIS A 113 -12.98 -2.84 -4.83
CA HIS A 113 -12.43 -2.35 -3.58
C HIS A 113 -11.82 -3.49 -2.73
N PHE A 114 -12.51 -4.63 -2.58
CA PHE A 114 -11.98 -5.80 -1.87
C PHE A 114 -10.68 -6.32 -2.50
N LEU A 115 -10.68 -6.50 -3.83
CA LEU A 115 -9.53 -7.04 -4.57
C LEU A 115 -8.34 -6.08 -4.52
N GLY A 116 -8.59 -4.79 -4.72
CA GLY A 116 -7.57 -3.76 -4.64
C GLY A 116 -6.97 -3.65 -3.24
N PHE A 117 -7.80 -3.77 -2.20
CA PHE A 117 -7.32 -3.83 -0.82
C PHE A 117 -6.43 -5.04 -0.57
N CYS A 118 -6.87 -6.25 -0.95
CA CYS A 118 -6.09 -7.47 -0.73
C CYS A 118 -4.74 -7.41 -1.43
N LEU A 119 -4.74 -6.93 -2.68
CA LEU A 119 -3.52 -6.74 -3.45
C LEU A 119 -2.57 -5.74 -2.79
N GLY A 120 -3.07 -4.55 -2.45
CA GLY A 120 -2.26 -3.51 -1.85
C GLY A 120 -1.70 -3.94 -0.49
N TRP A 121 -2.50 -4.66 0.31
CA TRP A 121 -2.07 -5.20 1.59
C TRP A 121 -0.99 -6.26 1.41
N LEU A 122 -1.21 -7.27 0.56
CA LEU A 122 -0.22 -8.32 0.30
C LEU A 122 1.10 -7.72 -0.19
N THR A 123 1.03 -6.86 -1.20
CA THR A 123 2.20 -6.22 -1.80
C THR A 123 2.96 -5.42 -0.75
N GLY A 124 2.29 -4.50 -0.06
CA GLY A 124 2.96 -3.66 0.92
C GLY A 124 3.50 -4.47 2.08
N HIS A 125 2.78 -5.51 2.53
CA HIS A 125 3.19 -6.33 3.67
C HIS A 125 4.47 -7.11 3.34
N ILE A 126 4.49 -7.79 2.19
CA ILE A 126 5.66 -8.54 1.74
C ILE A 126 6.87 -7.61 1.58
N MET A 127 6.66 -6.46 0.96
CA MET A 127 7.75 -5.56 0.59
C MET A 127 8.30 -4.76 1.77
N ILE A 128 7.52 -4.60 2.85
CA ILE A 128 7.90 -3.80 4.02
C ILE A 128 8.17 -4.68 5.24
N GLU A 129 7.22 -5.53 5.61
CA GLU A 129 7.24 -6.30 6.87
C GLU A 129 7.96 -7.64 6.70
N ASP A 130 7.66 -8.42 5.66
CA ASP A 130 8.19 -9.78 5.50
C ASP A 130 9.64 -9.74 5.04
N ARG A 131 9.99 -8.80 4.15
CA ARG A 131 11.39 -8.54 3.79
C ARG A 131 12.23 -8.14 5.01
N ALA A 132 11.66 -7.48 6.02
CA ALA A 132 12.40 -7.12 7.23
C ALA A 132 12.86 -8.35 8.05
N LEU A 133 12.22 -9.51 7.87
CA LEU A 133 12.63 -10.78 8.48
C LEU A 133 14.04 -11.20 8.05
N THR A 134 14.45 -10.81 6.85
CA THR A 134 15.73 -11.20 6.25
C THR A 134 16.89 -10.34 6.72
N GLY A 135 16.61 -9.25 7.46
CA GLY A 135 17.60 -8.27 7.87
C GLY A 135 18.20 -7.44 6.72
N LYS A 136 17.71 -7.61 5.47
CA LYS A 136 18.15 -6.86 4.30
C LYS A 136 17.56 -5.44 4.23
N ILE A 137 16.40 -5.24 4.84
CA ILE A 137 15.82 -3.90 5.04
C ILE A 137 16.44 -3.32 6.31
N VAL A 138 16.84 -2.05 6.24
CA VAL A 138 17.30 -1.28 7.40
C VAL A 138 16.30 -1.52 8.53
N LYS A 139 16.79 -2.03 9.67
CA LYS A 139 16.01 -2.21 10.90
C LYS A 139 15.12 -0.98 11.11
N ARG A 140 13.99 -1.11 11.80
CA ARG A 140 13.37 0.01 12.54
C ARG A 140 14.46 0.62 13.43
N THR A 141 15.30 1.49 12.87
CA THR A 141 16.42 2.07 13.56
C THR A 141 15.79 2.97 14.58
N GLN A 142 16.10 2.72 15.86
CA GLN A 142 16.02 3.69 16.95
C GLN A 142 16.98 4.87 16.67
N GLY A 143 16.92 5.43 15.48
CA GLY A 143 17.68 6.57 15.04
C GLY A 143 16.80 7.80 15.22
N VAL A 144 17.02 8.51 16.31
CA VAL A 144 16.56 9.89 16.46
C VAL A 144 17.16 10.67 15.28
N LEU A 145 16.34 11.04 14.30
CA LEU A 145 16.78 11.92 13.24
C LEU A 145 17.03 13.31 13.84
N PRO A 146 18.19 13.95 13.58
CA PRO A 146 18.49 15.28 14.09
C PRO A 146 17.50 16.33 13.58
N GLU A 147 17.47 17.50 14.23
CA GLU A 147 16.60 18.67 13.92
C GLU A 147 16.64 19.18 12.46
N ASN A 148 17.53 18.64 11.60
CA ASN A 148 17.47 18.83 10.15
C ASN A 148 16.56 17.77 9.50
N THR A 149 15.27 17.89 9.77
CA THR A 149 14.23 16.87 9.52
C THR A 149 13.91 16.63 8.03
N ALA A 150 14.26 17.56 7.13
CA ALA A 150 13.88 17.53 5.71
C ALA A 150 14.65 16.47 4.91
N ALA A 151 15.99 16.54 4.93
CA ALA A 151 16.86 15.60 4.21
C ALA A 151 16.71 14.17 4.74
N ALA A 152 16.41 14.01 6.03
CA ALA A 152 16.17 12.69 6.59
C ALA A 152 14.83 12.10 6.12
N LEU A 153 13.78 12.92 6.06
CA LEU A 153 12.48 12.52 5.50
C LEU A 153 12.61 12.18 4.01
N GLU A 154 13.34 12.98 3.24
CA GLU A 154 13.66 12.73 1.84
C GLU A 154 14.35 11.38 1.65
N ASN A 155 15.45 11.11 2.37
CA ASN A 155 16.17 9.83 2.28
C ASN A 155 15.28 8.63 2.62
N VAL A 156 14.43 8.78 3.65
CA VAL A 156 13.46 7.74 4.03
C VAL A 156 12.42 7.53 2.93
N LEU A 157 11.92 8.60 2.29
CA LEU A 157 10.99 8.51 1.16
C LEU A 157 11.62 7.84 -0.05
N ILE A 158 12.79 8.31 -0.50
CA ILE A 158 13.52 7.75 -1.65
C ILE A 158 13.76 6.26 -1.45
N HIS A 159 14.24 5.88 -0.27
CA HIS A 159 14.51 4.49 0.02
C HIS A 159 13.22 3.66 0.12
N SER A 160 12.16 4.16 0.77
CA SER A 160 10.93 3.40 0.95
C SER A 160 10.16 3.22 -0.36
N VAL A 161 10.03 4.28 -1.15
CA VAL A 161 9.38 4.25 -2.47
C VAL A 161 10.20 3.39 -3.43
N GLY A 162 11.52 3.55 -3.44
CA GLY A 162 12.39 2.74 -4.28
C GLY A 162 12.34 1.25 -3.95
N GLU A 163 12.33 0.88 -2.67
CA GLU A 163 12.22 -0.53 -2.28
C GLU A 163 10.86 -1.14 -2.57
N VAL A 164 9.77 -0.41 -2.28
CA VAL A 164 8.38 -0.92 -2.38
C VAL A 164 7.91 -0.97 -3.83
N PHE A 165 8.22 0.04 -4.62
CA PHE A 165 7.77 0.14 -6.00
C PHE A 165 8.82 -0.32 -7.02
N GLY A 166 10.08 -0.52 -6.59
CA GLY A 166 11.21 -0.82 -7.47
C GLY A 166 11.43 0.27 -8.51
N LEU A 167 11.33 1.53 -8.07
CA LEU A 167 11.52 2.71 -8.89
C LEU A 167 12.76 3.45 -8.40
N ASP A 168 13.65 3.78 -9.33
CA ASP A 168 14.69 4.76 -9.03
C ASP A 168 14.03 6.14 -9.07
N ILE A 169 13.89 6.76 -7.90
CA ILE A 169 13.28 8.09 -7.78
C ILE A 169 14.34 9.16 -7.53
N GLU A 170 14.19 10.29 -8.19
CA GLU A 170 15.05 11.46 -8.07
C GLU A 170 14.24 12.65 -7.54
N LEU A 171 14.73 13.30 -6.49
CA LEU A 171 14.13 14.54 -6.00
C LEU A 171 14.42 15.65 -7.01
N ILE A 172 13.36 16.22 -7.59
CA ILE A 172 13.48 17.31 -8.58
C ILE A 172 13.01 18.67 -8.05
N SER A 173 12.23 18.70 -6.96
CA SER A 173 11.85 19.96 -6.28
C SER A 173 11.54 19.76 -4.80
N GLU A 174 12.08 20.62 -3.94
CA GLU A 174 11.75 20.71 -2.50
C GLU A 174 10.58 21.65 -2.18
N GLN A 175 10.06 22.32 -3.22
CA GLN A 175 9.02 23.33 -3.10
C GLN A 175 7.94 23.10 -4.13
N TYR A 176 7.44 21.86 -4.21
CA TYR A 176 6.33 21.52 -5.08
C TYR A 176 5.19 22.52 -4.89
N ALA A 177 4.95 23.31 -5.93
CA ALA A 177 4.04 24.45 -5.91
C ALA A 177 2.83 24.22 -6.81
N LYS A 178 2.43 22.95 -7.01
CA LYS A 178 1.37 22.54 -7.93
C LYS A 178 1.75 22.68 -9.41
N GLU A 179 3.03 22.48 -9.71
CA GLU A 179 3.51 22.34 -11.09
C GLU A 179 2.63 21.32 -11.83
N ALA A 180 2.43 21.50 -13.13
CA ALA A 180 1.37 20.80 -13.87
C ALA A 180 1.63 19.27 -13.94
N PHE A 181 1.07 18.54 -12.97
CA PHE A 181 0.82 17.11 -13.08
C PHE A 181 -0.19 16.85 -14.20
N ALA A 182 0.01 15.75 -14.92
CA ALA A 182 -1.07 15.10 -15.67
C ALA A 182 -2.21 14.66 -14.71
N ASP A 183 -3.22 13.94 -15.20
CA ASP A 183 -4.24 13.36 -14.32
C ASP A 183 -3.56 12.55 -13.20
N SER A 184 -4.08 12.71 -11.98
CA SER A 184 -3.40 12.27 -10.75
C SER A 184 -4.37 11.74 -9.71
N LEU A 185 -3.94 10.70 -9.00
CA LEU A 185 -4.56 10.25 -7.76
C LEU A 185 -3.98 11.05 -6.60
N ILE A 186 -4.86 11.63 -5.78
CA ILE A 186 -4.48 12.45 -4.64
C ILE A 186 -5.02 11.80 -3.38
N PHE A 187 -4.15 11.25 -2.55
CA PHE A 187 -4.52 10.69 -1.25
C PHE A 187 -4.16 11.68 -0.15
N ARG A 188 -5.14 12.02 0.69
CA ARG A 188 -4.93 12.78 1.93
C ARG A 188 -5.06 11.86 3.12
N MET A 189 -4.06 11.84 3.99
CA MET A 189 -4.09 11.17 5.28
C MET A 189 -3.99 12.20 6.38
N THR A 190 -5.05 12.32 7.17
CA THR A 190 -5.16 13.27 8.27
C THR A 190 -4.83 12.56 9.57
N TYR A 191 -3.94 13.16 10.35
CA TYR A 191 -3.53 12.70 11.66
C TYR A 191 -3.89 13.73 12.72
N ARG A 192 -4.16 13.26 13.93
CA ARG A 192 -4.51 14.10 15.07
C ARG A 192 -3.66 13.76 16.28
N SER A 193 -3.13 14.79 16.93
CA SER A 193 -2.44 14.65 18.22
C SER A 193 -3.44 14.58 19.38
N ASP A 194 -2.99 14.11 20.54
CA ASP A 194 -3.82 14.08 21.75
C ASP A 194 -4.22 15.49 22.22
N GLU A 195 -3.50 16.53 21.79
CA GLU A 195 -3.80 17.95 22.03
C GLU A 195 -4.75 18.56 20.98
N GLY A 196 -5.25 17.76 20.04
CA GLY A 196 -6.19 18.21 19.00
C GLY A 196 -5.55 18.85 17.77
N ARG A 197 -4.22 19.05 17.73
CA ARG A 197 -3.51 19.54 16.53
C ARG A 197 -3.64 18.56 15.38
N GLN A 198 -3.83 19.06 14.17
CA GLN A 198 -3.98 18.28 12.95
C GLN A 198 -2.75 18.36 12.06
N LEU A 199 -2.47 17.27 11.36
CA LEU A 199 -1.44 17.15 10.35
C LEU A 199 -2.04 16.41 9.16
N ALA A 200 -1.94 16.95 7.96
CA ALA A 200 -2.36 16.30 6.74
C ALA A 200 -1.13 15.94 5.90
N VAL A 201 -1.07 14.69 5.47
CA VAL A 201 -0.07 14.18 4.53
C VAL A 201 -0.74 13.91 3.20
N TYR A 202 -0.12 14.34 2.11
CA TYR A 202 -0.66 14.20 0.76
C TYR A 202 0.29 13.39 -0.10
N PHE A 203 -0.23 12.37 -0.77
CA PHE A 203 0.42 11.67 -1.86
C PHE A 203 -0.28 12.10 -3.15
N VAL A 204 0.48 12.69 -4.08
CA VAL A 204 -0.01 13.07 -5.40
C VAL A 204 0.75 12.24 -6.42
N LEU A 205 0.06 11.31 -7.06
CA LEU A 205 0.65 10.30 -7.94
C LEU A 205 0.05 10.45 -9.34
N GLU A 206 0.87 10.63 -10.38
CA GLU A 206 0.36 10.61 -11.74
C GLU A 206 -0.27 9.25 -12.08
N GLU A 207 -1.37 9.25 -12.83
CA GLU A 207 -2.08 8.02 -13.18
C GLU A 207 -1.18 6.99 -13.85
N ARG A 208 -0.32 7.41 -14.79
CA ARG A 208 0.64 6.53 -15.48
C ARG A 208 1.59 5.83 -14.51
N LEU A 209 2.01 6.51 -13.45
CA LEU A 209 2.86 5.94 -12.40
C LEU A 209 2.09 4.88 -11.63
N VAL A 210 0.85 5.20 -11.22
CA VAL A 210 -0.02 4.26 -10.50
C VAL A 210 -0.30 3.02 -11.34
N LEU A 211 -0.76 3.20 -12.59
CA LEU A 211 -1.09 2.12 -13.51
C LEU A 211 0.11 1.22 -13.80
N SER A 212 1.28 1.81 -14.08
CA SER A 212 2.48 1.02 -14.31
C SER A 212 2.91 0.24 -13.06
N THR A 213 2.77 0.84 -11.89
CA THR A 213 3.23 0.24 -10.62
C THR A 213 2.31 -0.90 -10.21
N VAL A 214 1.01 -0.64 -10.12
CA VAL A 214 0.00 -1.66 -9.79
C VAL A 214 -0.02 -2.75 -10.86
N GLY A 215 0.08 -2.38 -12.14
CA GLY A 215 0.14 -3.36 -13.23
C GLY A 215 1.32 -4.30 -13.14
N LYS A 216 2.54 -3.78 -12.89
CA LYS A 216 3.74 -4.61 -12.66
C LYS A 216 3.57 -5.54 -11.47
N MET A 217 3.03 -5.05 -10.35
CA MET A 217 2.79 -5.86 -9.15
C MET A 217 1.82 -7.02 -9.39
N MET A 218 0.91 -6.85 -10.35
CA MET A 218 -0.12 -7.82 -10.69
C MET A 218 0.22 -8.68 -11.91
N GLY A 219 1.35 -8.42 -12.58
CA GLY A 219 1.66 -9.03 -13.87
C GLY A 219 0.54 -8.85 -14.91
N MET A 220 -0.15 -7.70 -14.88
CA MET A 220 -1.24 -7.38 -15.81
C MET A 220 -1.23 -5.90 -16.20
N GLU A 221 -1.81 -5.56 -17.34
CA GLU A 221 -1.91 -4.18 -17.80
C GLU A 221 -3.27 -3.56 -17.44
N PHE A 222 -3.22 -2.36 -16.84
CA PHE A 222 -4.40 -1.53 -16.61
C PHE A 222 -4.51 -0.45 -17.66
N ARG A 223 -5.71 -0.29 -18.21
CA ARG A 223 -6.00 0.73 -19.25
C ARG A 223 -6.38 2.09 -18.65
N GLN A 224 -6.94 2.07 -17.44
CA GLN A 224 -7.44 3.25 -16.75
C GLN A 224 -7.41 3.00 -15.24
N VAL A 225 -7.51 4.07 -14.47
CA VAL A 225 -7.61 4.01 -13.01
C VAL A 225 -9.05 3.70 -12.61
N ASP A 226 -9.30 2.45 -12.22
CA ASP A 226 -10.56 1.99 -11.63
C ASP A 226 -10.48 1.92 -10.09
N ASN A 227 -11.57 1.51 -9.43
CA ASN A 227 -11.59 1.46 -7.96
C ASN A 227 -10.60 0.44 -7.39
N MET A 228 -10.25 -0.61 -8.14
CA MET A 228 -9.28 -1.60 -7.72
C MET A 228 -7.88 -0.99 -7.70
N VAL A 229 -7.50 -0.29 -8.77
CA VAL A 229 -6.23 0.44 -8.88
C VAL A 229 -6.14 1.51 -7.79
N ILE A 230 -7.21 2.29 -7.57
CA ILE A 230 -7.28 3.29 -6.49
C ILE A 230 -7.07 2.65 -5.13
N SER A 231 -7.80 1.56 -4.84
CA SER A 231 -7.74 0.88 -3.54
C SER A 231 -6.36 0.27 -3.27
N ALA A 232 -5.73 -0.33 -4.28
CA ALA A 232 -4.38 -0.86 -4.18
C ALA A 232 -3.35 0.26 -3.92
N ALA A 233 -3.39 1.34 -4.70
CA ALA A 233 -2.49 2.47 -4.56
C ALA A 233 -2.66 3.17 -3.19
N LYS A 234 -3.91 3.32 -2.71
CA LYS A 234 -4.22 3.85 -1.39
C LYS A 234 -3.60 3.00 -0.29
N GLN A 235 -3.80 1.67 -0.37
CA GLN A 235 -3.30 0.75 0.65
C GLN A 235 -1.77 0.72 0.68
N ILE A 236 -1.09 0.75 -0.47
CA ILE A 236 0.38 0.81 -0.51
C ILE A 236 0.88 2.14 0.08
N SER A 237 0.23 3.26 -0.26
CA SER A 237 0.56 4.58 0.30
C SER A 237 0.43 4.57 1.83
N TRP A 238 -0.60 3.91 2.37
CA TRP A 238 -0.80 3.79 3.81
C TRP A 238 0.32 3.01 4.49
N MET A 239 0.75 1.90 3.89
CA MET A 239 1.84 1.08 4.44
C MET A 239 3.19 1.80 4.38
N LEU A 240 3.43 2.58 3.33
CA LEU A 240 4.58 3.49 3.28
C LEU A 240 4.52 4.52 4.41
N MET A 241 3.35 5.11 4.69
CA MET A 241 3.19 6.02 5.82
C MET A 241 3.44 5.35 7.17
N ASP A 242 2.94 4.14 7.39
CA ASP A 242 3.18 3.41 8.64
C ASP A 242 4.67 3.11 8.84
N ARG A 243 5.37 2.71 7.77
CA ARG A 243 6.83 2.55 7.76
C ARG A 243 7.54 3.86 8.10
N MET A 244 7.13 4.97 7.48
CA MET A 244 7.73 6.28 7.74
C MET A 244 7.46 6.78 9.16
N ASN A 245 6.29 6.51 9.72
CA ASN A 245 5.97 6.85 11.11
C ASN A 245 6.94 6.18 12.11
N ALA A 246 7.41 4.98 11.80
CA ALA A 246 8.44 4.32 12.59
C ALA A 246 9.81 5.03 12.54
N CYS A 247 10.11 5.73 11.43
CA CYS A 247 11.39 6.39 11.20
C CYS A 247 11.39 7.90 11.53
N VAL A 248 10.23 8.56 11.47
CA VAL A 248 10.11 10.02 11.56
C VAL A 248 9.40 10.41 12.85
N THR A 249 10.13 10.96 13.82
CA THR A 249 9.62 11.35 15.15
C THR A 249 8.46 12.34 15.10
N LEU A 250 8.36 13.15 14.03
CA LEU A 250 7.27 14.12 13.84
C LEU A 250 5.89 13.43 13.87
N LEU A 251 5.75 12.26 13.26
CA LEU A 251 4.49 11.56 13.11
C LEU A 251 4.10 10.74 14.35
N GLN A 252 5.08 10.35 15.18
CA GLN A 252 4.85 9.50 16.36
C GLN A 252 3.93 10.13 17.42
N LYS A 253 3.78 11.46 17.40
CA LYS A 253 2.88 12.21 18.30
C LYS A 253 1.44 12.28 17.79
N TYR A 254 1.18 11.78 16.59
CA TYR A 254 -0.12 11.86 15.95
C TYR A 254 -0.67 10.46 15.66
N LYS A 255 -1.99 10.33 15.72
CA LYS A 255 -2.71 9.09 15.37
C LYS A 255 -3.48 9.31 14.07
N PRO A 256 -3.53 8.31 13.16
CA PRO A 256 -4.39 8.39 11.99
C PRO A 256 -5.84 8.70 12.39
N TYR A 257 -6.48 9.61 11.67
CA TYR A 257 -7.84 10.08 11.96
C TYR A 257 -8.78 9.89 10.77
N GLU A 258 -8.35 10.28 9.57
CA GLU A 258 -9.20 10.31 8.38
C GLU A 258 -8.35 10.13 7.12
N GLU A 259 -8.94 9.54 6.08
CA GLU A 259 -8.28 9.28 4.81
C GLU A 259 -9.22 9.55 3.63
N ASP A 260 -8.80 10.42 2.72
CA ASP A 260 -9.61 10.89 1.60
C ASP A 260 -8.89 10.71 0.27
N VAL A 261 -9.68 10.53 -0.79
CA VAL A 261 -9.23 10.72 -2.17
C VAL A 261 -9.73 12.10 -2.59
N LEU A 262 -8.82 12.99 -2.99
CA LEU A 262 -9.16 14.37 -3.34
C LEU A 262 -9.19 14.56 -4.86
N THR A 263 -10.03 15.49 -5.31
CA THR A 263 -9.88 16.07 -6.65
C THR A 263 -8.73 17.08 -6.69
N LYS A 264 -8.31 17.44 -7.90
CA LYS A 264 -7.31 18.50 -8.10
C LYS A 264 -7.78 19.83 -7.52
N GLU A 265 -9.06 20.16 -7.69
CA GLU A 265 -9.68 21.38 -7.15
C GLU A 265 -9.71 21.38 -5.62
N GLU A 266 -9.90 20.23 -4.99
CA GLU A 266 -9.84 20.07 -3.53
C GLU A 266 -8.43 20.28 -3.00
N LEU A 267 -7.43 19.63 -3.61
CA LEU A 267 -6.02 19.88 -3.28
C LEU A 267 -5.66 21.36 -3.47
N ASP A 268 -6.16 21.98 -4.53
CA ASP A 268 -5.89 23.37 -4.82
C ASP A 268 -6.41 24.31 -3.73
N ARG A 269 -7.66 24.08 -3.31
CA ARG A 269 -8.27 24.80 -2.18
C ARG A 269 -7.49 24.58 -0.88
N GLU A 270 -7.06 23.35 -0.62
CA GLU A 270 -6.25 23.04 0.57
C GLU A 270 -4.95 23.84 0.60
N PHE A 271 -4.23 23.93 -0.51
CA PHE A 271 -2.94 24.61 -0.55
C PHE A 271 -3.07 26.14 -0.63
N GLN A 272 -4.28 26.67 -0.92
CA GLN A 272 -4.57 28.11 -0.83
C GLN A 272 -4.74 28.57 0.63
N THR A 273 -5.24 27.71 1.52
CA THR A 273 -5.45 28.06 2.94
C THR A 273 -4.17 28.07 3.76
N GLY A 274 -3.07 27.53 3.22
CA GLY A 274 -1.74 27.56 3.83
C GLY A 274 -0.76 26.69 3.04
N ARG A 275 0.51 27.09 3.00
CA ARG A 275 1.54 26.31 2.30
C ARG A 275 1.89 25.06 3.12
N PRO A 276 2.10 23.91 2.46
CA PRO A 276 2.69 22.75 3.12
C PRO A 276 4.03 23.09 3.76
N TYR A 277 4.29 22.50 4.92
CA TYR A 277 5.57 22.57 5.60
C TYR A 277 6.65 21.75 4.88
N TYR A 278 6.25 20.64 4.26
CA TYR A 278 7.04 19.88 3.29
C TYR A 278 6.27 19.75 2.00
N SER A 279 6.95 19.92 0.87
CA SER A 279 6.34 19.81 -0.46
C SER A 279 7.39 19.29 -1.45
N LEU A 280 7.58 17.98 -1.48
CA LEU A 280 8.61 17.33 -2.29
C LEU A 280 8.01 16.82 -3.60
N LEU A 281 8.76 16.92 -4.69
CA LEU A 281 8.42 16.37 -6.01
C LEU A 281 9.54 15.45 -6.47
N PHE A 282 9.17 14.25 -6.88
CA PHE A 282 10.08 13.22 -7.37
C PHE A 282 9.74 12.86 -8.82
N ASP A 283 10.78 12.72 -9.64
CA ASP A 283 10.71 11.98 -10.90
C ASP A 283 10.97 10.49 -10.61
N THR A 284 10.18 9.61 -11.21
CA THR A 284 10.31 8.15 -11.08
C THR A 284 10.78 7.47 -12.36
N GLY A 285 11.07 8.25 -13.42
CA GLY A 285 11.31 7.79 -14.78
C GLY A 285 10.05 7.35 -15.54
N ILE A 286 8.93 7.12 -14.84
CA ILE A 286 7.63 6.72 -15.42
C ILE A 286 6.62 7.86 -15.34
N GLY A 287 6.59 8.54 -14.19
CA GLY A 287 5.77 9.70 -13.92
C GLY A 287 6.19 10.41 -12.64
N TYR A 288 5.46 11.44 -12.25
CA TYR A 288 5.78 12.23 -11.06
C TYR A 288 5.05 11.73 -9.81
N PHE A 289 5.74 11.88 -8.68
CA PHE A 289 5.19 11.66 -7.34
C PHE A 289 5.48 12.87 -6.47
N ALA A 290 4.46 13.52 -5.93
CA ALA A 290 4.62 14.55 -4.92
C ALA A 290 4.17 14.06 -3.54
N PHE A 291 4.97 14.43 -2.53
CA PHE A 291 4.73 14.14 -1.13
C PHE A 291 4.70 15.44 -0.34
N CYS A 292 3.57 15.75 0.28
CA CYS A 292 3.40 16.99 1.02
C CYS A 292 2.95 16.74 2.45
N ILE A 293 3.42 17.57 3.39
CA ILE A 293 2.95 17.58 4.77
C ILE A 293 2.50 18.99 5.12
N LYS A 294 1.27 19.16 5.57
CA LYS A 294 0.67 20.44 5.97
C LYS A 294 0.17 20.32 7.42
N GLN A 295 0.49 21.30 8.27
CA GLN A 295 -0.16 21.43 9.57
C GLN A 295 -1.49 22.16 9.40
N GLY A 296 -2.52 21.65 10.07
CA GLY A 296 -3.85 22.26 10.15
C GLY A 296 -3.94 23.35 11.20
#